data_AF-A0A2P2LGV3-F1
#
_entry.id   AF-A0A2P2LGV3-F1
#
_cell.length_a   1.000
_cell.length_b   1.000
_cell.length_c   1.000
_cell.angle_alpha   90.00
_cell.angle_beta   90.00
_cell.angle_gamma   90.00
#
_symmetry.space_group_name_H-M   'P 1'
#
loop_
_entity.id
_entity.type
_entity.pdbx_description
1 polymer ?
#
loop_
_entity_poly.entity_id
_entity_poly.type
_entity_poly.pdbx_seq_one_letter_code
_entity_poly.pdbx_strand_id
1 'polypeptide(L)'
;MGSGRNGEDERDNQEEEEPILKEQNQRFCMFPIRYHQLWEMYKKAEASFWTAEEVDLSQDVQQWEALSESEKYFISHVLAFFAASDGIVLENLAARFLKDVQIPEARAFYGFQIAMENIHSEMYSLLLQTYIKDSREKHRMFNAIESIPCVTRKAKWALDWINSSTSFAERLVAFACVEGIFFSGSFCAIFWLKKRGMMPGLTFSNELISRDEGLHCDFACLLYSLLQRQLNWQKVHHIIHEAVEIETEFVCEALPCALIGMNATLMSQYIKFVADRLLVYPYLYVII
;
A
#
# COMPACT_ATOMS: atom_id res chain seq x y z
N MET A 1 21.62 38.67 12.17
CA MET A 1 20.51 37.86 11.60
C MET A 1 21.08 37.12 10.41
N GLY A 2 21.31 35.82 10.52
CA GLY A 2 21.92 35.04 9.44
C GLY A 2 22.34 33.67 9.93
N SER A 3 21.39 32.74 9.95
CA SER A 3 21.62 31.29 10.10
C SER A 3 20.28 30.60 9.89
N GLY A 4 20.08 29.99 8.72
CA GLY A 4 18.84 29.25 8.44
C GLY A 4 18.70 28.65 7.05
N ARG A 5 19.64 28.84 6.10
CA ARG A 5 19.50 28.34 4.71
C ARG A 5 20.47 27.24 4.29
N ASN A 6 21.53 26.93 5.03
CA ASN A 6 22.54 25.98 4.55
C ASN A 6 22.16 24.50 4.66
N GLY A 7 21.12 24.15 5.43
CA GLY A 7 20.77 22.75 5.67
C GLY A 7 19.83 22.12 4.63
N GLU A 8 19.13 22.92 3.81
CA GLU A 8 18.23 22.42 2.77
C GLU A 8 18.96 22.25 1.43
N ASP A 9 19.76 23.25 1.03
CA ASP A 9 20.57 23.23 -0.21
C ASP A 9 21.61 22.09 -0.24
N GLU A 10 22.19 21.72 0.91
CA GLU A 10 23.16 20.61 0.97
C GLU A 10 22.51 19.22 0.91
N ARG A 11 21.20 19.10 1.25
CA ARG A 11 20.47 17.83 1.17
C ARG A 11 19.97 17.53 -0.24
N ASP A 12 19.44 18.54 -0.95
CA ASP A 12 19.03 18.40 -2.36
C ASP A 12 20.23 18.02 -3.26
N ASN A 13 21.38 18.68 -3.07
CA ASN A 13 22.61 18.38 -3.84
C ASN A 13 23.13 16.94 -3.64
N GLN A 14 22.75 16.28 -2.54
CA GLN A 14 23.19 14.94 -2.20
C GLN A 14 22.29 13.84 -2.78
N GLU A 15 21.00 14.12 -3.00
CA GLU A 15 20.08 13.20 -3.70
C GLU A 15 20.36 13.18 -5.21
N GLU A 16 20.82 14.30 -5.79
CA GLU A 16 21.23 14.39 -7.20
C GLU A 16 22.41 13.45 -7.57
N GLU A 17 23.14 12.91 -6.59
CA GLU A 17 24.18 11.92 -6.80
C GLU A 17 23.65 10.49 -6.98
N GLU A 18 22.41 10.20 -6.56
CA GLU A 18 21.82 8.86 -6.69
C GLU A 18 21.55 8.52 -8.17
N PRO A 19 22.13 7.45 -8.73
CA PRO A 19 22.02 7.16 -10.16
C PRO A 19 20.58 6.98 -10.67
N ILE A 20 19.67 6.56 -9.80
CA ILE A 20 18.26 6.32 -10.12
C ILE A 20 17.40 7.59 -10.07
N LEU A 21 17.87 8.64 -9.39
CA LEU A 21 17.17 9.93 -9.20
C LEU A 21 17.78 11.05 -10.05
N LYS A 22 19.00 10.89 -10.54
CA LYS A 22 19.69 11.89 -11.35
C LYS A 22 19.01 12.12 -12.70
N GLU A 23 18.70 13.38 -13.00
CA GLU A 23 18.09 13.78 -14.28
C GLU A 23 18.89 13.25 -15.48
N GLN A 24 18.20 12.55 -16.37
CA GLN A 24 18.81 12.02 -17.60
C GLN A 24 18.35 12.84 -18.80
N ASN A 25 19.24 13.69 -19.31
CA ASN A 25 18.91 14.61 -20.41
C ASN A 25 18.52 13.95 -21.75
N GLN A 26 18.65 12.62 -21.92
CA GLN A 26 18.61 12.02 -23.27
C GLN A 26 18.06 10.58 -23.41
N ARG A 27 17.41 9.98 -22.40
CA ARG A 27 16.93 8.58 -22.50
C ARG A 27 15.40 8.47 -22.49
N PHE A 28 14.78 8.78 -23.63
CA PHE A 28 13.35 8.52 -23.88
C PHE A 28 13.09 7.14 -24.49
N CYS A 29 14.13 6.44 -24.97
CA CYS A 29 14.01 5.08 -25.48
C CYS A 29 14.24 4.06 -24.36
N MET A 30 13.36 3.06 -24.27
CA MET A 30 13.48 1.97 -23.29
C MET A 30 14.77 1.16 -23.48
N PHE A 31 15.11 0.86 -24.73
CA PHE A 31 16.28 0.04 -25.07
C PHE A 31 17.56 0.87 -25.25
N PRO A 32 18.74 0.28 -24.94
CA PRO A 32 18.95 -1.03 -24.32
C PRO A 32 18.63 -1.02 -22.82
N ILE A 33 18.02 -2.09 -22.30
CA ILE A 33 17.72 -2.24 -20.86
C ILE A 33 19.02 -2.19 -20.04
N ARG A 34 19.04 -1.38 -18.97
CA ARG A 34 20.17 -1.24 -18.05
C ARG A 34 19.90 -1.94 -16.72
N TYR A 35 18.71 -1.75 -16.18
CA TYR A 35 18.29 -2.34 -14.90
C TYR A 35 17.38 -3.56 -15.13
N HIS A 36 18.00 -4.71 -15.42
CA HIS A 36 17.29 -5.94 -15.78
C HIS A 36 16.35 -6.42 -14.67
N GLN A 37 16.76 -6.33 -13.40
CA GLN A 37 15.93 -6.72 -12.25
C GLN A 37 14.65 -5.88 -12.14
N LEU A 38 14.73 -4.57 -12.38
CA LEU A 38 13.54 -3.69 -12.40
C LEU A 38 12.64 -4.01 -13.60
N TRP A 39 13.25 -4.28 -14.75
CA TRP A 39 12.50 -4.67 -15.95
C TRP A 39 11.77 -6.00 -15.77
N GLU A 40 12.38 -6.98 -15.11
CA GLU A 40 11.75 -8.25 -14.74
C GLU A 40 10.56 -8.04 -13.81
N MET A 41 10.68 -7.16 -12.80
CA MET A 41 9.55 -6.80 -11.94
C MET A 41 8.41 -6.16 -12.73
N TYR A 42 8.73 -5.25 -13.66
CA TYR A 42 7.72 -4.66 -14.55
C TYR A 42 7.04 -5.73 -15.40
N LYS A 43 7.79 -6.67 -15.98
CA LYS A 43 7.22 -7.78 -16.76
C LYS A 43 6.37 -8.72 -15.92
N LYS A 44 6.71 -8.94 -14.64
CA LYS A 44 5.86 -9.69 -13.70
C LYS A 44 4.54 -8.95 -13.43
N ALA A 45 4.60 -7.64 -13.23
CA ALA A 45 3.41 -6.81 -13.04
C ALA A 45 2.53 -6.85 -14.29
N GLU A 46 3.11 -6.60 -15.46
CA GLU A 46 2.42 -6.63 -16.76
C GLU A 46 1.74 -7.98 -17.02
N ALA A 47 2.41 -9.10 -16.71
CA ALA A 47 1.85 -10.44 -16.86
C ALA A 47 0.74 -10.77 -15.85
N SER A 48 0.56 -9.93 -14.83
CA SER A 48 -0.43 -10.09 -13.77
C SER A 48 -1.68 -9.23 -13.97
N PHE A 49 -1.76 -8.49 -15.08
CA PHE A 49 -2.90 -7.63 -15.42
C PHE A 49 -4.24 -8.36 -15.28
N TRP A 50 -5.23 -7.66 -14.73
CA TRP A 50 -6.62 -8.09 -14.60
C TRP A 50 -7.53 -6.87 -14.61
N THR A 51 -8.82 -7.05 -14.89
CA THR A 51 -9.83 -5.97 -14.77
C THR A 51 -10.93 -6.30 -13.77
N ALA A 52 -11.62 -5.27 -13.27
CA ALA A 52 -12.70 -5.45 -12.30
C ALA A 52 -13.85 -6.34 -12.83
N GLU A 53 -14.09 -6.36 -14.14
CA GLU A 53 -15.09 -7.21 -14.78
C GLU A 53 -14.80 -8.71 -14.69
N GLU A 54 -13.55 -9.10 -14.42
CA GLU A 54 -13.20 -10.51 -14.21
C GLU A 54 -13.72 -11.04 -12.86
N VAL A 55 -14.14 -10.17 -11.95
CA VAL A 55 -14.62 -10.52 -10.61
C VAL A 55 -16.15 -10.65 -10.61
N ASP A 56 -16.64 -11.89 -10.52
CA ASP A 56 -18.08 -12.17 -10.40
C ASP A 56 -18.60 -11.91 -8.97
N LEU A 57 -19.45 -10.90 -8.83
CA LEU A 57 -20.11 -10.53 -7.56
C LEU A 57 -21.55 -11.07 -7.43
N SER A 58 -22.02 -11.90 -8.36
CA SER A 58 -23.42 -12.36 -8.40
C SER A 58 -23.85 -13.11 -7.14
N GLN A 59 -22.96 -13.93 -6.57
CA GLN A 59 -23.23 -14.70 -5.35
C GLN A 59 -23.05 -13.86 -4.07
N ASP A 60 -22.21 -12.84 -4.12
CA ASP A 60 -21.86 -12.03 -2.94
C ASP A 60 -23.05 -11.27 -2.40
N VAL A 61 -23.98 -10.81 -3.25
CA VAL A 61 -25.18 -10.10 -2.80
C VAL A 61 -26.01 -10.98 -1.86
N GLN A 62 -26.16 -12.27 -2.17
CA GLN A 62 -26.92 -13.19 -1.34
C GLN A 62 -26.17 -13.52 -0.04
N GLN A 63 -24.86 -13.75 -0.13
CA GLN A 63 -24.04 -14.07 1.03
C GLN A 63 -23.92 -12.87 1.98
N TRP A 64 -23.83 -11.66 1.46
CA TRP A 64 -23.81 -10.42 2.21
C TRP A 64 -25.03 -10.30 3.12
N GLU A 65 -26.23 -10.56 2.60
CA GLU A 65 -27.46 -10.47 3.40
C GLU A 65 -27.49 -11.50 4.54
N ALA A 66 -26.85 -12.66 4.35
CA ALA A 66 -26.74 -13.72 5.35
C ALA A 66 -25.68 -13.47 6.43
N LEU A 67 -24.80 -12.47 6.24
CA LEU A 67 -23.80 -12.10 7.24
C LEU A 67 -24.44 -11.54 8.50
N SER A 68 -23.79 -11.75 9.63
CA SER A 68 -24.11 -11.03 10.87
C SER A 68 -23.80 -9.54 10.73
N GLU A 69 -24.49 -8.72 11.53
CA GLU A 69 -24.25 -7.27 11.54
C GLU A 69 -22.80 -6.91 11.92
N SER A 70 -22.14 -7.71 12.77
CA SER A 70 -20.73 -7.52 13.10
C SER A 70 -19.80 -7.81 11.93
N GLU A 71 -20.10 -8.84 11.13
CA GLU A 71 -19.34 -9.16 9.91
C GLU A 71 -19.54 -8.07 8.85
N LYS A 72 -20.79 -7.62 8.62
CA LYS A 72 -21.09 -6.50 7.70
C LYS A 72 -20.40 -5.22 8.14
N TYR A 73 -20.41 -4.91 9.44
CA TYR A 73 -19.73 -3.75 9.99
C TYR A 73 -18.23 -3.81 9.74
N PHE A 74 -17.59 -4.95 10.04
CA PHE A 74 -16.16 -5.13 9.82
C PHE A 74 -15.79 -4.98 8.34
N ILE A 75 -16.47 -5.72 7.44
CA ILE A 75 -16.15 -5.71 6.01
C ILE A 75 -16.39 -4.33 5.38
N SER A 76 -17.51 -3.66 5.71
CA SER A 76 -17.80 -2.34 5.15
C SER A 76 -16.74 -1.30 5.53
N HIS A 77 -16.24 -1.33 6.77
CA HIS A 77 -15.21 -0.39 7.22
C HIS A 77 -13.82 -0.73 6.66
N VAL A 78 -13.49 -2.01 6.45
CA VAL A 78 -12.28 -2.41 5.71
C VAL A 78 -12.32 -1.91 4.27
N LEU A 79 -13.45 -2.10 3.57
CA LEU A 79 -13.60 -1.63 2.19
C LEU A 79 -13.56 -0.10 2.09
N ALA A 80 -14.14 0.60 3.06
CA ALA A 80 -14.10 2.06 3.14
C ALA A 80 -12.67 2.57 3.37
N PHE A 81 -11.87 1.87 4.19
CA PHE A 81 -10.44 2.14 4.32
C PHE A 81 -9.70 1.97 3.00
N PHE A 82 -9.89 0.84 2.31
CA PHE A 82 -9.20 0.54 1.06
C PHE A 82 -9.55 1.53 -0.06
N ALA A 83 -10.84 1.82 -0.27
CA ALA A 83 -11.28 2.78 -1.29
C ALA A 83 -10.64 4.17 -1.11
N ALA A 84 -10.37 4.57 0.13
CA ALA A 84 -9.68 5.81 0.45
C ALA A 84 -8.15 5.72 0.31
N SER A 85 -7.56 4.57 0.62
CA SER A 85 -6.10 4.41 0.70
C SER A 85 -5.44 4.37 -0.67
N ASP A 86 -6.03 3.67 -1.65
CA ASP A 86 -5.45 3.59 -3.00
C ASP A 86 -5.39 4.96 -3.67
N GLY A 87 -6.35 5.85 -3.35
CA GLY A 87 -6.30 7.24 -3.80
C GLY A 87 -5.09 8.02 -3.25
N ILE A 88 -4.70 7.74 -2.00
CA ILE A 88 -3.51 8.34 -1.36
C ILE A 88 -2.23 7.78 -2.00
N VAL A 89 -2.18 6.46 -2.23
CA VAL A 89 -1.06 5.78 -2.92
C VAL A 89 -0.87 6.36 -4.32
N LEU A 90 -1.95 6.51 -5.08
CA LEU A 90 -1.93 7.03 -6.44
C LEU A 90 -1.40 8.46 -6.51
N GLU A 91 -1.82 9.33 -5.60
CA GLU A 91 -1.30 10.70 -5.49
C GLU A 91 0.21 10.71 -5.23
N ASN A 92 0.72 9.85 -4.35
CA ASN A 92 2.16 9.72 -4.11
C ASN A 92 2.91 9.27 -5.36
N LEU A 93 2.44 8.21 -6.02
CA LEU A 93 3.09 7.66 -7.20
C LEU A 93 3.16 8.68 -8.33
N ALA A 94 2.04 9.35 -8.61
CA ALA A 94 1.92 10.29 -9.72
C ALA A 94 2.63 11.63 -9.45
N ALA A 95 2.43 12.22 -8.27
CA ALA A 95 2.95 13.55 -7.97
C ALA A 95 4.42 13.54 -7.49
N ARG A 96 4.90 12.41 -6.95
CA ARG A 96 6.20 12.31 -6.29
C ARG A 96 7.10 11.28 -6.95
N PHE A 97 6.82 9.99 -6.80
CA PHE A 97 7.79 8.95 -7.17
C PHE A 97 8.08 8.89 -8.68
N LEU A 98 7.08 9.10 -9.53
CA LEU A 98 7.31 9.26 -10.97
C LEU A 98 8.10 10.51 -11.33
N LYS A 99 8.07 11.54 -10.48
CA LYS A 99 8.88 12.75 -10.67
C LYS A 99 10.30 12.54 -10.18
N ASP A 100 10.49 11.85 -9.06
CA ASP A 100 11.80 11.63 -8.44
C ASP A 100 12.64 10.64 -9.26
N VAL A 101 12.06 9.52 -9.68
CA VAL A 101 12.80 8.44 -10.35
C VAL A 101 12.94 8.70 -11.85
N GLN A 102 14.19 8.69 -12.32
CA GLN A 102 14.55 9.09 -13.69
C GLN A 102 14.80 7.90 -14.62
N ILE A 103 15.01 6.70 -14.08
CA ILE A 103 15.34 5.52 -14.90
C ILE A 103 14.08 4.92 -15.55
N PRO A 104 14.10 4.64 -16.88
CA PRO A 104 12.90 4.27 -17.62
C PRO A 104 12.31 2.93 -17.17
N GLU A 105 13.13 1.97 -16.74
CA GLU A 105 12.68 0.67 -16.27
C GLU A 105 11.79 0.79 -15.01
N ALA A 106 12.16 1.67 -14.07
CA ALA A 106 11.34 1.92 -12.88
C ALA A 106 10.08 2.72 -13.20
N ARG A 107 10.18 3.71 -14.10
CA ARG A 107 9.02 4.48 -14.55
C ARG A 107 8.00 3.61 -15.28
N ALA A 108 8.44 2.57 -16.00
CA ALA A 108 7.55 1.59 -16.60
C ALA A 108 6.80 0.78 -15.53
N PHE A 109 7.49 0.34 -14.47
CA PHE A 109 6.83 -0.30 -13.33
C PHE A 109 5.80 0.62 -12.69
N TYR A 110 6.18 1.85 -12.30
CA TYR A 110 5.26 2.79 -11.68
C TYR A 110 4.09 3.19 -12.56
N GLY A 111 4.30 3.33 -13.88
CA GLY A 111 3.20 3.57 -14.81
C GLY A 111 2.19 2.44 -14.82
N PHE A 112 2.64 1.19 -14.69
CA PHE A 112 1.76 0.03 -14.59
C PHE A 112 1.13 -0.10 -13.20
N GLN A 113 1.88 0.17 -12.13
CA GLN A 113 1.36 0.23 -10.77
C GLN A 113 0.19 1.23 -10.68
N ILE A 114 0.37 2.46 -11.17
CA ILE A 114 -0.72 3.46 -11.20
C ILE A 114 -1.95 2.96 -11.95
N ALA A 115 -1.76 2.23 -13.06
CA ALA A 115 -2.89 1.65 -13.78
C ALA A 115 -3.63 0.61 -12.91
N MET A 116 -2.88 -0.25 -12.20
CA MET A 116 -3.46 -1.24 -11.29
C MET A 116 -4.13 -0.61 -10.07
N GLU A 117 -3.55 0.44 -9.46
CA GLU A 117 -4.18 1.18 -8.35
C GLU A 117 -5.55 1.76 -8.74
N ASN A 118 -5.70 2.21 -9.99
CA ASN A 118 -7.02 2.66 -10.49
C ASN A 118 -8.03 1.51 -10.56
N ILE A 119 -7.57 0.32 -10.98
CA ILE A 119 -8.40 -0.89 -11.04
C ILE A 119 -8.76 -1.37 -9.62
N HIS A 120 -7.83 -1.29 -8.67
CA HIS A 120 -8.09 -1.60 -7.26
C HIS A 120 -9.13 -0.65 -6.68
N SER A 121 -8.98 0.65 -6.90
CA SER A 121 -9.93 1.67 -6.47
C SER A 121 -11.33 1.46 -7.07
N GLU A 122 -11.41 1.11 -8.36
CA GLU A 122 -12.65 0.71 -9.02
C GLU A 122 -13.27 -0.53 -8.36
N MET A 123 -12.46 -1.58 -8.13
CA MET A 123 -12.92 -2.83 -7.53
C MET A 123 -13.48 -2.60 -6.13
N TYR A 124 -12.79 -1.85 -5.26
CA TYR A 124 -13.31 -1.52 -3.92
C TYR A 124 -14.58 -0.68 -3.99
N SER A 125 -14.65 0.27 -4.93
CA SER A 125 -15.86 1.06 -5.17
C SER A 125 -17.03 0.19 -5.63
N LEU A 126 -16.79 -0.81 -6.48
CA LEU A 126 -17.80 -1.76 -6.94
C LEU A 126 -18.28 -2.67 -5.81
N LEU A 127 -17.38 -3.17 -4.96
CA LEU A 127 -17.72 -3.96 -3.76
C LEU A 127 -18.63 -3.14 -2.81
N LEU A 128 -18.23 -1.91 -2.46
CA LEU A 128 -19.04 -1.02 -1.62
C LEU A 128 -20.41 -0.74 -2.25
N GLN A 129 -20.46 -0.47 -3.55
CA GLN A 129 -21.71 -0.22 -4.25
C GLN A 129 -22.65 -1.43 -4.27
N THR A 130 -22.08 -2.63 -4.37
CA THR A 130 -22.82 -3.90 -4.41
C THR A 130 -23.39 -4.26 -3.05
N TYR A 131 -22.63 -4.04 -1.97
CA TYR A 131 -23.01 -4.45 -0.63
C TYR A 131 -23.87 -3.41 0.10
N ILE A 132 -23.59 -2.12 -0.10
CA ILE A 132 -24.24 -1.02 0.62
C ILE A 132 -25.34 -0.41 -0.27
N LYS A 133 -26.59 -0.77 0.03
CA LYS A 133 -27.77 -0.27 -0.69
C LYS A 133 -28.18 1.14 -0.26
N ASP A 134 -27.99 1.51 1.00
CA ASP A 134 -28.34 2.83 1.50
C ASP A 134 -27.39 3.92 0.97
N SER A 135 -27.92 4.90 0.27
CA SER A 135 -27.12 5.95 -0.36
C SER A 135 -26.41 6.86 0.64
N ARG A 136 -26.95 7.05 1.86
CA ARG A 136 -26.30 7.90 2.87
C ARG A 136 -25.10 7.17 3.48
N GLU A 137 -25.27 5.90 3.81
CA GLU A 137 -24.16 5.08 4.33
C GLU A 137 -23.09 4.89 3.26
N LYS A 138 -23.47 4.69 1.99
CA LYS A 138 -22.53 4.67 0.86
C LYS A 138 -21.72 5.96 0.77
N HIS A 139 -22.38 7.12 0.84
CA HIS A 139 -21.70 8.41 0.82
C HIS A 139 -20.77 8.60 2.03
N ARG A 140 -21.16 8.15 3.22
CA ARG A 140 -20.29 8.15 4.40
C ARG A 140 -19.05 7.28 4.18
N MET A 141 -19.22 6.05 3.67
CA MET A 141 -18.09 5.13 3.42
C MET A 141 -17.11 5.65 2.37
N PHE A 142 -17.58 6.34 1.32
CA PHE A 142 -16.68 6.98 0.37
C PHE A 142 -15.92 8.18 0.94
N ASN A 143 -16.40 8.78 2.03
CA ASN A 143 -15.71 9.86 2.76
C ASN A 143 -15.09 9.34 4.07
N ALA A 144 -14.57 8.11 4.07
CA ALA A 144 -14.09 7.43 5.27
C ALA A 144 -12.97 8.19 6.01
N ILE A 145 -12.08 8.87 5.29
CA ILE A 145 -10.96 9.63 5.89
C ILE A 145 -11.49 10.69 6.87
N GLU A 146 -12.57 11.38 6.51
CA GLU A 146 -13.18 12.43 7.34
C GLU A 146 -14.21 11.88 8.33
N SER A 147 -14.86 10.76 8.01
CA SER A 147 -16.03 10.28 8.75
C SER A 147 -15.78 9.06 9.63
N ILE A 148 -14.66 8.35 9.48
CA ILE A 148 -14.35 7.11 10.20
C ILE A 148 -13.00 7.27 10.95
N PRO A 149 -13.04 7.47 12.28
CA PRO A 149 -11.83 7.75 13.07
C PRO A 149 -10.72 6.70 12.94
N CYS A 150 -11.08 5.41 12.82
CA CYS A 150 -10.09 4.34 12.68
C CYS A 150 -9.31 4.40 11.35
N VAL A 151 -9.88 5.01 10.31
CA VAL A 151 -9.24 5.23 9.00
C VAL A 151 -8.35 6.47 9.02
N THR A 152 -8.79 7.52 9.72
CA THR A 152 -8.13 8.83 9.74
C THR A 152 -6.66 8.75 10.14
N ARG A 153 -6.29 7.94 11.15
CA ARG A 153 -4.90 7.86 11.64
C ARG A 153 -3.94 7.30 10.58
N LYS A 154 -4.33 6.21 9.91
CA LYS A 154 -3.54 5.59 8.83
C LYS A 154 -3.42 6.51 7.62
N ALA A 155 -4.55 7.08 7.19
CA ALA A 155 -4.57 8.04 6.08
C ALA A 155 -3.68 9.25 6.38
N LYS A 156 -3.76 9.80 7.60
CA LYS A 156 -2.92 10.92 8.02
C LYS A 156 -1.43 10.56 7.98
N TRP A 157 -1.05 9.41 8.54
CA TRP A 157 0.35 8.97 8.52
C TRP A 157 0.89 8.89 7.09
N ALA A 158 0.13 8.29 6.16
CA ALA A 158 0.52 8.21 4.75
C ALA A 158 0.62 9.60 4.10
N LEU A 159 -0.37 10.46 4.31
CA LEU A 159 -0.39 11.83 3.78
C LEU A 159 0.76 12.70 4.33
N ASP A 160 1.13 12.52 5.59
CA ASP A 160 2.25 13.24 6.20
C ASP A 160 3.57 12.89 5.48
N TRP A 161 3.78 11.63 5.08
CA TRP A 161 4.94 11.22 4.28
C TRP A 161 4.90 11.75 2.84
N ILE A 162 3.73 11.73 2.20
CA ILE A 162 3.56 12.26 0.84
C ILE A 162 3.94 13.74 0.80
N ASN A 163 3.42 14.52 1.76
CA ASN A 163 3.63 15.97 1.85
C ASN A 163 4.95 16.37 2.50
N SER A 164 5.71 15.41 3.03
CA SER A 164 6.98 15.68 3.72
C SER A 164 8.07 16.20 2.78
N SER A 165 9.01 16.96 3.33
CA SER A 165 10.27 17.30 2.64
C SER A 165 11.40 16.31 2.96
N THR A 166 11.07 15.11 3.47
CA THR A 166 12.08 14.09 3.81
C THR A 166 12.70 13.48 2.56
N SER A 167 13.82 12.78 2.74
CA SER A 167 14.55 12.18 1.63
C SER A 167 13.73 11.14 0.85
N PHE A 168 14.07 10.92 -0.42
CA PHE A 168 13.47 9.85 -1.22
C PHE A 168 13.55 8.49 -0.52
N ALA A 169 14.70 8.18 0.11
CA ALA A 169 14.92 6.95 0.85
C ALA A 169 13.94 6.78 2.03
N GLU A 170 13.71 7.83 2.83
CA GLU A 170 12.73 7.83 3.92
C GLU A 170 11.31 7.61 3.38
N ARG A 171 10.94 8.34 2.33
CA ARG A 171 9.61 8.21 1.72
C ARG A 171 9.39 6.83 1.13
N LEU A 172 10.41 6.22 0.52
CA LEU A 172 10.33 4.89 -0.08
C LEU A 172 10.11 3.80 0.97
N VAL A 173 10.79 3.88 2.12
CA VAL A 173 10.55 2.95 3.25
C VAL A 173 9.15 3.13 3.83
N ALA A 174 8.71 4.38 4.00
CA ALA A 174 7.35 4.67 4.46
C ALA A 174 6.29 4.12 3.48
N PHE A 175 6.51 4.30 2.18
CA PHE A 175 5.65 3.76 1.13
C PHE A 175 5.59 2.23 1.16
N ALA A 176 6.73 1.55 1.32
CA ALA A 176 6.76 0.09 1.48
C ALA A 176 5.95 -0.38 2.71
N CYS A 177 5.86 0.44 3.77
CA CYS A 177 5.00 0.17 4.92
C CYS A 177 3.51 0.37 4.60
N VAL A 178 3.17 1.35 3.76
CA VAL A 178 1.79 1.53 3.27
C VAL A 178 1.35 0.27 2.52
N GLU A 179 2.03 -0.08 1.43
CA GLU A 179 1.69 -1.23 0.57
C GLU A 179 1.79 -2.57 1.33
N GLY A 180 2.80 -2.72 2.19
CA GLY A 180 3.15 -4.00 2.81
C GLY A 180 2.52 -4.26 4.18
N ILE A 181 2.42 -3.24 5.04
CA ILE A 181 1.98 -3.38 6.44
C ILE A 181 0.54 -2.90 6.60
N PHE A 182 0.19 -1.72 6.09
CA PHE A 182 -1.15 -1.14 6.32
C PHE A 182 -2.28 -1.92 5.63
N PHE A 183 -2.01 -2.75 4.63
CA PHE A 183 -3.04 -3.63 4.07
C PHE A 183 -3.07 -5.01 4.72
N SER A 184 -2.02 -5.38 5.47
CA SER A 184 -1.76 -6.76 5.86
C SER A 184 -2.84 -7.37 6.76
N GLY A 185 -3.31 -6.66 7.79
CA GLY A 185 -4.33 -7.16 8.71
C GLY A 185 -5.67 -7.36 8.02
N SER A 186 -6.06 -6.39 7.18
CA SER A 186 -7.29 -6.45 6.38
C SER A 186 -7.25 -7.59 5.36
N PHE A 187 -6.15 -7.80 4.64
CA PHE A 187 -6.00 -8.94 3.73
C PHE A 187 -6.10 -10.27 4.46
N CYS A 188 -5.43 -10.40 5.60
CA CYS A 188 -5.51 -11.60 6.45
C CYS A 188 -6.95 -11.87 6.90
N ALA A 189 -7.68 -10.82 7.28
CA ALA A 189 -9.07 -10.91 7.68
C ALA A 189 -10.00 -11.36 6.55
N ILE A 190 -9.76 -10.91 5.31
CA ILE A 190 -10.55 -11.35 4.15
C ILE A 190 -10.18 -12.80 3.77
N PHE A 191 -8.91 -13.19 3.85
CA PHE A 191 -8.51 -14.60 3.70
C PHE A 191 -9.14 -15.52 4.76
N TRP A 192 -9.40 -15.01 5.96
CA TRP A 192 -10.16 -15.74 6.97
C TRP A 192 -11.62 -15.99 6.54
N LEU A 193 -12.27 -15.02 5.90
CA LEU A 193 -13.61 -15.21 5.30
C LEU A 193 -13.58 -16.26 4.18
N LYS A 194 -12.52 -16.25 3.34
CA LYS A 194 -12.32 -17.28 2.32
C LYS A 194 -12.26 -18.68 2.93
N LYS A 195 -11.51 -18.85 4.02
CA LYS A 195 -11.41 -20.12 4.75
C LYS A 195 -12.76 -20.61 5.27
N ARG A 196 -13.67 -19.69 5.58
CA ARG A 196 -15.06 -19.98 5.99
C ARG A 196 -16.02 -20.19 4.82
N GLY A 197 -15.55 -20.06 3.57
CA GLY A 197 -16.35 -20.24 2.37
C GLY A 197 -17.31 -19.08 2.09
N MET A 198 -16.95 -17.86 2.48
CA MET A 198 -17.81 -16.68 2.45
C MET A 198 -17.29 -15.62 1.46
N MET A 199 -18.22 -14.87 0.86
CA MET A 199 -17.97 -13.72 -0.02
C MET A 199 -16.98 -14.05 -1.16
N PRO A 200 -17.33 -14.96 -2.09
CA PRO A 200 -16.40 -15.44 -3.10
C PRO A 200 -15.84 -14.34 -4.01
N GLY A 201 -16.64 -13.35 -4.37
CA GLY A 201 -16.22 -12.17 -5.14
C GLY A 201 -15.23 -11.28 -4.37
N LEU A 202 -15.55 -10.93 -3.12
CA LEU A 202 -14.64 -10.20 -2.21
C LEU A 202 -13.31 -10.92 -2.02
N THR A 203 -13.37 -12.24 -1.80
CA THR A 203 -12.16 -13.01 -1.49
C THR A 203 -11.31 -13.25 -2.73
N PHE A 204 -11.92 -13.42 -3.90
CA PHE A 204 -11.22 -13.52 -5.17
C PHE A 204 -10.54 -12.20 -5.55
N SER A 205 -11.22 -11.05 -5.45
CA SER A 205 -10.58 -9.76 -5.70
C SER A 205 -9.45 -9.47 -4.71
N ASN A 206 -9.62 -9.84 -3.43
CA ASN A 206 -8.56 -9.73 -2.43
C ASN A 206 -7.32 -10.57 -2.77
N GLU A 207 -7.46 -11.74 -3.43
CA GLU A 207 -6.31 -12.51 -3.91
C GLU A 207 -5.53 -11.79 -5.00
N LEU A 208 -6.24 -11.15 -5.94
CA LEU A 208 -5.63 -10.40 -7.02
C LEU A 208 -4.92 -9.16 -6.47
N ILE A 209 -5.60 -8.36 -5.65
CA ILE A 209 -5.07 -7.13 -5.08
C ILE A 209 -3.89 -7.43 -4.14
N SER A 210 -4.02 -8.38 -3.20
CA SER A 210 -2.91 -8.68 -2.28
C SER A 210 -1.66 -9.25 -2.96
N ARG A 211 -1.82 -9.90 -4.13
CA ARG A 211 -0.68 -10.30 -4.98
C ARG A 211 0.00 -9.08 -5.59
N ASP A 212 -0.77 -8.12 -6.09
CA ASP A 212 -0.26 -6.89 -6.70
C ASP A 212 0.47 -6.05 -5.63
N GLU A 213 -0.14 -5.85 -4.46
CA GLU A 213 0.48 -5.15 -3.32
C GLU A 213 1.78 -5.79 -2.85
N GLY A 214 1.83 -7.14 -2.87
CA GLY A 214 3.06 -7.86 -2.61
C GLY A 214 4.17 -7.49 -3.60
N LEU A 215 3.82 -7.40 -4.90
CA LEU A 215 4.76 -7.01 -5.95
C LEU A 215 5.18 -5.54 -5.85
N HIS A 216 4.27 -4.64 -5.46
CA HIS A 216 4.58 -3.23 -5.25
C HIS A 216 5.54 -3.04 -4.08
N CYS A 217 5.29 -3.72 -2.95
CA CYS A 217 6.16 -3.72 -1.79
C CYS A 217 7.56 -4.28 -2.13
N ASP A 218 7.61 -5.41 -2.85
CA ASP A 218 8.85 -6.01 -3.34
C ASP A 218 9.63 -5.05 -4.26
N PHE A 219 8.93 -4.31 -5.12
CA PHE A 219 9.53 -3.32 -6.00
C PHE A 219 10.10 -2.13 -5.22
N ALA A 220 9.39 -1.63 -4.21
CA ALA A 220 9.89 -0.59 -3.33
C ALA A 220 11.18 -1.04 -2.61
N CYS A 221 11.23 -2.28 -2.13
CA CYS A 221 12.43 -2.87 -1.52
C CYS A 221 13.59 -2.99 -2.51
N LEU A 222 13.31 -3.45 -3.74
CA LEU A 222 14.32 -3.54 -4.80
C LEU A 222 14.85 -2.16 -5.17
N LEU A 223 13.99 -1.15 -5.29
CA LEU A 223 14.40 0.20 -5.61
C LEU A 223 15.25 0.80 -4.48
N TYR A 224 14.91 0.53 -3.22
CA TYR A 224 15.70 0.91 -2.05
C TYR A 224 17.09 0.26 -2.06
N SER A 225 17.19 -0.99 -2.53
CA SER A 225 18.47 -1.70 -2.67
C SER A 225 19.44 -1.03 -3.65
N LEU A 226 18.92 -0.25 -4.60
CA LEU A 226 19.70 0.43 -5.62
C LEU A 226 20.20 1.80 -5.16
N LEU A 227 19.75 2.29 -4.01
CA LEU A 227 20.25 3.52 -3.41
C LEU A 227 21.65 3.30 -2.87
N GLN A 228 22.56 4.22 -3.21
CA GLN A 228 23.91 4.21 -2.66
C GLN A 228 23.93 4.67 -1.20
N ARG A 229 23.01 5.56 -0.83
CA ARG A 229 22.86 6.14 0.50
C ARG A 229 21.58 5.63 1.14
N GLN A 230 21.66 4.42 1.67
CA GLN A 230 20.58 3.85 2.48
C GLN A 230 20.49 4.54 3.84
N LEU A 231 19.29 4.46 4.43
CA LEU A 231 19.04 5.01 5.75
C LEU A 231 19.79 4.22 6.82
N ASN A 232 20.08 4.90 7.92
CA ASN A 232 20.53 4.21 9.11
C ASN A 232 19.42 3.23 9.60
N TRP A 233 19.83 2.03 10.00
CA TRP A 233 18.97 0.97 10.52
C TRP A 233 17.96 1.46 11.56
N GLN A 234 18.38 2.29 12.54
CA GLN A 234 17.45 2.77 13.57
C GLN A 234 16.31 3.61 12.98
N LYS A 235 16.55 4.31 11.86
CA LYS A 235 15.53 5.10 11.18
C LYS A 235 14.54 4.18 10.44
N VAL A 236 15.04 3.16 9.73
CA VAL A 236 14.21 2.15 9.06
C VAL A 236 13.32 1.44 10.07
N HIS A 237 13.92 0.94 11.15
CA HIS A 237 13.21 0.26 12.22
C HIS A 237 12.15 1.16 12.87
N HIS A 238 12.45 2.45 13.07
CA HIS A 238 11.47 3.38 13.64
C HIS A 238 10.23 3.56 12.75
N ILE A 239 10.42 3.76 11.44
CA ILE A 239 9.31 3.91 10.48
C ILE A 239 8.45 2.63 10.46
N ILE A 240 9.08 1.46 10.38
CA ILE A 240 8.39 0.18 10.34
C ILE A 240 7.67 -0.10 11.67
N HIS A 241 8.29 0.19 12.80
CA HIS A 241 7.68 0.02 14.11
C HIS A 241 6.43 0.87 14.27
N GLU A 242 6.48 2.14 13.89
CA GLU A 242 5.32 3.02 13.91
C GLU A 242 4.18 2.47 13.02
N ALA A 243 4.51 1.98 11.82
CA ALA A 243 3.53 1.37 10.94
C ALA A 243 2.88 0.10 11.56
N VAL A 244 3.68 -0.74 12.23
CA VAL A 244 3.18 -1.93 12.94
C VAL A 244 2.25 -1.56 14.09
N GLU A 245 2.59 -0.54 14.88
CA GLU A 245 1.74 -0.08 15.98
C GLU A 245 0.40 0.42 15.45
N ILE A 246 0.43 1.26 14.41
CA ILE A 246 -0.78 1.82 13.79
C ILE A 246 -1.65 0.70 13.21
N GLU A 247 -1.07 -0.26 12.48
CA GLU A 247 -1.83 -1.37 11.90
C GLU A 247 -2.41 -2.30 12.97
N THR A 248 -1.64 -2.56 14.02
CA THR A 248 -2.09 -3.39 15.15
C THR A 248 -3.28 -2.73 15.85
N GLU A 249 -3.17 -1.45 16.18
CA GLU A 249 -4.27 -0.68 16.77
C GLU A 249 -5.51 -0.69 15.87
N PHE A 250 -5.31 -0.50 14.56
CA PHE A 250 -6.41 -0.51 13.59
C PHE A 250 -7.21 -1.81 13.62
N VAL A 251 -6.56 -2.96 13.45
CA VAL A 251 -7.27 -4.24 13.26
C VAL A 251 -7.55 -4.99 14.57
N CYS A 252 -6.92 -4.61 15.68
CA CYS A 252 -7.14 -5.24 16.99
C CYS A 252 -8.03 -4.41 17.91
N GLU A 253 -8.05 -3.08 17.78
CA GLU A 253 -8.76 -2.18 18.70
C GLU A 253 -9.83 -1.34 18.00
N ALA A 254 -9.46 -0.61 16.95
CA ALA A 254 -10.35 0.36 16.32
C ALA A 254 -11.39 -0.30 15.42
N LEU A 255 -11.01 -1.37 14.73
CA LEU A 255 -11.86 -2.27 13.97
C LEU A 255 -11.50 -3.72 14.34
N PRO A 256 -11.94 -4.22 15.51
CA PRO A 256 -11.46 -5.49 16.05
C PRO A 256 -11.76 -6.67 15.13
N CYS A 257 -10.73 -7.42 14.73
CA CYS A 257 -10.88 -8.68 13.98
C CYS A 257 -11.68 -9.75 14.72
N ALA A 258 -11.89 -9.59 16.03
CA ALA A 258 -12.81 -10.41 16.81
C ALA A 258 -14.26 -10.35 16.29
N LEU A 259 -14.66 -9.27 15.60
CA LEU A 259 -15.98 -9.11 14.99
C LEU A 259 -16.28 -10.16 13.90
N ILE A 260 -15.24 -10.75 13.31
CA ILE A 260 -15.33 -11.84 12.33
C ILE A 260 -14.81 -13.18 12.89
N GLY A 261 -14.60 -13.25 14.21
CA GLY A 261 -14.17 -14.47 14.92
C GLY A 261 -12.66 -14.75 14.89
N MET A 262 -11.82 -13.75 14.60
CA MET A 262 -10.36 -13.90 14.68
C MET A 262 -9.81 -13.54 16.08
N ASN A 263 -8.63 -14.05 16.40
CA ASN A 263 -7.94 -13.77 17.65
C ASN A 263 -6.96 -12.60 17.48
N ALA A 264 -7.16 -11.52 18.26
CA ALA A 264 -6.35 -10.31 18.19
C ALA A 264 -4.86 -10.54 18.50
N THR A 265 -4.52 -11.47 19.41
CA THR A 265 -3.12 -11.82 19.70
C THR A 265 -2.43 -12.43 18.49
N LEU A 266 -3.11 -13.35 17.79
CA LEU A 266 -2.57 -13.95 16.57
C LEU A 266 -2.51 -12.95 15.41
N MET A 267 -3.48 -12.03 15.31
CA MET A 267 -3.44 -10.95 14.33
C MET A 267 -2.25 -10.01 14.56
N SER A 268 -2.01 -9.60 15.81
CA SER A 268 -0.84 -8.78 16.16
C SER A 268 0.48 -9.52 15.86
N GLN A 269 0.55 -10.82 16.15
CA GLN A 269 1.72 -11.64 15.79
C GLN A 269 1.92 -11.70 14.27
N TYR A 270 0.83 -11.83 13.49
CA TYR A 270 0.89 -11.84 12.04
C TYR A 270 1.41 -10.51 11.47
N ILE A 271 0.95 -9.36 11.99
CA ILE A 271 1.44 -8.04 11.55
C ILE A 271 2.95 -7.91 11.82
N LYS A 272 3.41 -8.33 13.00
CA LYS A 272 4.84 -8.35 13.33
C LYS A 272 5.62 -9.26 12.39
N PHE A 273 5.11 -10.44 12.08
CA PHE A 273 5.72 -11.33 11.09
C PHE A 273 5.84 -10.69 9.70
N VAL A 274 4.82 -9.95 9.25
CA VAL A 274 4.87 -9.22 7.97
C VAL A 274 5.95 -8.15 7.99
N ALA A 275 6.05 -7.39 9.09
CA ALA A 275 7.10 -6.40 9.28
C ALA A 275 8.50 -7.01 9.35
N ASP A 276 8.68 -8.12 10.08
CA ASP A 276 9.94 -8.86 10.12
C ASP A 276 10.34 -9.33 8.72
N ARG A 277 9.38 -9.81 7.91
CA ARG A 277 9.63 -10.19 6.52
C ARG A 277 10.08 -8.98 5.68
N LEU A 278 9.48 -7.80 5.90
CA LEU A 278 9.88 -6.56 5.23
C LEU A 278 11.32 -6.16 5.61
N LEU A 279 11.69 -6.32 6.88
CA LEU A 279 13.04 -6.05 7.39
C LEU A 279 14.07 -7.09 6.90
N VAL A 280 13.67 -8.35 6.75
CA VAL A 280 14.53 -9.48 6.37
C VAL A 280 14.63 -9.66 4.84
N TYR A 281 13.86 -8.89 4.06
CA TYR A 281 14.02 -8.86 2.61
C TYR A 281 15.51 -8.61 2.30
N PRO A 282 16.12 -9.32 1.31
CA PRO A 282 17.58 -9.37 1.10
C PRO A 282 18.30 -8.02 0.91
N TYR A 283 17.58 -6.90 1.02
CA TYR A 283 18.02 -5.54 0.80
C TYR A 283 17.73 -4.55 1.96
N LEU A 284 17.10 -4.99 3.08
CA LEU A 284 16.72 -4.13 4.23
C LEU A 284 17.26 -4.59 5.61
N TYR A 285 18.01 -5.68 5.68
CA TYR A 285 18.36 -6.44 6.90
C TYR A 285 18.71 -5.65 8.19
N VAL A 286 18.01 -5.97 9.30
CA VAL A 286 18.51 -6.56 10.60
C VAL A 286 17.31 -7.22 11.34
N ILE A 287 17.54 -8.31 12.09
CA ILE A 287 16.57 -9.07 12.90
C ILE A 287 16.18 -8.29 14.18
N ILE A 288 14.89 -8.29 14.55
CA ILE A 288 14.38 -7.87 15.87
C ILE A 288 14.47 -9.03 16.87
#